data_AF-A0A7X8XCA2-F1
#
_entry.id   AF-A0A7X8XCA2-F1
#
_cell.length_a   1.000
_cell.length_b   1.000
_cell.length_c   1.000
_cell.angle_alpha   90.00
_cell.angle_beta   90.00
_cell.angle_gamma   90.00
#
_symmetry.space_group_name_H-M   'P 1'
#
loop_
_entity.id
_entity.type
_entity.pdbx_description
1 polymer ?
#
loop_
_entity_poly.entity_id
_entity_poly.type
_entity_poly.pdbx_seq_one_letter_code
_entity_poly.pdbx_strand_id
1 'polypeptide(L)' 'MSDMKLKLFSANANPELAREIADYLGLSLGAAKVNRFA' A
#
# COMPACT_ATOMS: atom_id res chain seq x y z
N MET A 1 1.81 0.93 -25.22
CA MET A 1 1.57 -0.09 -24.18
C MET A 1 1.02 0.65 -22.98
N SER A 2 -0.13 0.25 -22.47
CA SER A 2 -0.76 0.90 -21.31
C SER A 2 0.12 0.68 -20.07
N ASP A 3 0.84 1.72 -19.64
CA ASP A 3 1.62 1.76 -18.40
C ASP A 3 0.69 1.71 -17.18
N MET A 4 0.16 0.52 -16.88
CA MET A 4 -0.64 0.30 -15.69
C MET A 4 0.31 0.21 -14.49
N LYS A 5 0.71 1.37 -13.94
CA LYS A 5 1.48 1.44 -12.69
C LYS A 5 0.63 0.93 -11.53
N LEU A 6 0.85 -0.33 -11.15
CA LEU A 6 0.24 -0.95 -9.99
C LEU A 6 0.65 -0.16 -8.73
N LYS A 7 -0.34 0.24 -7.91
CA LYS A 7 -0.13 0.92 -6.63
C LYS A 7 -0.76 0.10 -5.52
N LEU A 8 0.00 -0.12 -4.46
CA LEU A 8 -0.44 -0.84 -3.27
C LEU A 8 -0.59 0.15 -2.11
N PHE A 9 -1.73 0.08 -1.41
CA PHE A 9 -2.01 0.89 -0.23
C PHE A 9 -2.53 -0.01 0.89
N SER A 10 -2.25 0.37 2.13
CA SER A 10 -2.83 -0.25 3.31
C SER A 10 -3.46 0.82 4.20
N ALA A 11 -4.62 0.49 4.76
CA ALA A 11 -5.21 1.24 5.86
C ALA A 11 -4.59 0.76 7.19
N ASN A 12 -5.35 0.87 8.29
CA ASN A 12 -4.82 0.77 9.65
C ASN A 12 -4.89 -0.64 10.25
N ALA A 13 -5.46 -1.62 9.52
CA ALA A 13 -5.72 -2.95 10.06
C ALA A 13 -4.43 -3.77 10.27
N ASN A 14 -3.55 -3.85 9.27
CA ASN A 14 -2.27 -4.55 9.38
C ASN A 14 -1.23 -3.98 8.38
N PRO A 15 -0.50 -2.92 8.74
CA PRO A 15 0.49 -2.31 7.87
C PRO A 15 1.76 -3.17 7.67
N GLU A 16 2.07 -4.10 8.58
CA GLU A 16 3.24 -4.97 8.46
C GLU A 16 3.03 -6.03 7.37
N LEU A 17 1.90 -6.73 7.40
CA LEU A 17 1.55 -7.70 6.35
C LEU A 17 1.51 -7.05 4.97
N ALA A 18 0.96 -5.83 4.87
CA ALA A 18 0.94 -5.11 3.61
C ALA A 18 2.34 -4.76 3.09
N ARG A 19 3.32 -4.57 3.99
CA ARG A 19 4.71 -4.33 3.63
C ARG A 19 5.37 -5.60 3.11
N GLU A 20 5.15 -6.74 3.76
CA GLU A 20 5.63 -8.04 3.26
C GLU A 20 5.08 -8.36 1.86
N ILE A 21 3.80 -8.05 1.60
CA ILE A 21 3.20 -8.20 0.27
C ILE A 21 3.84 -7.24 -0.73
N ALA A 22 4.09 -5.98 -0.34
CA ALA A 22 4.77 -5.00 -1.19
C ALA A 22 6.17 -5.46 -1.57
N ASP A 23 6.94 -5.92 -0.58
CA ASP A 23 8.30 -6.42 -0.73
C ASP A 23 8.33 -7.67 -1.63
N TYR A 24 7.38 -8.60 -1.45
CA TYR A 24 7.22 -9.78 -2.30
C TYR A 24 6.93 -9.42 -3.77
N LEU A 25 6.15 -8.37 -4.00
CA LEU A 25 5.81 -7.88 -5.34
C LEU A 25 6.87 -6.95 -5.94
N GLY A 26 7.93 -6.59 -5.19
CA GLY A 26 8.93 -5.61 -5.61
C GLY A 26 8.38 -4.18 -5.72
N LEU A 27 7.32 -3.88 -4.97
CA LEU A 27 6.62 -2.59 -4.94
C LEU A 27 6.89 -1.88 -3.61
N SER A 28 6.63 -0.57 -3.58
CA SER A 28 6.54 0.18 -2.32
C SER A 28 5.09 0.43 -1.94
N LEU A 29 4.82 0.44 -0.64
CA LEU A 29 3.55 0.93 -0.10
C LEU A 29 3.41 2.42 -0.42
N GLY A 30 2.29 2.80 -1.03
CA GLY A 30 1.99 4.18 -1.34
C GLY A 30 1.76 5.03 -0.08
N ALA A 31 2.22 6.28 -0.09
CA ALA A 31 1.96 7.22 0.97
C ALA A 31 0.47 7.60 1.03
N ALA A 32 -0.20 7.26 2.13
CA ALA A 32 -1.58 7.61 2.39
C ALA A 32 -1.77 8.01 3.86
N LYS A 33 -2.57 9.05 4.11
CA LYS A 33 -2.96 9.46 5.46
C LYS A 33 -4.34 8.88 5.74
N VAL A 34 -4.41 7.86 6.59
CA VAL A 34 -5.67 7.19 6.94
C VAL A 34 -5.97 7.45 8.42
N ASN A 35 -6.90 8.37 8.66
CA ASN A 35 -7.38 8.75 9.98
C ASN A 35 -8.92 8.81 9.99
N ARG A 36 -9.51 8.80 11.19
CA ARG A 36 -10.94 9.06 11.37
C ARG A 36 -11.15 10.50 11.78
N PHE A 37 -12.24 11.11 11.33
CA PHE A 37 -12.79 12.30 11.96
C PHE A 37 -13.58 11.88 13.19
N ALA A 38 -13.57 12.71 14.24
CA ALA A 38 -14.25 12.45 15.51
C ALA A 38 -15.75 12.74 15.40
#